data_AF-F8P041-F1
#
_entry.id   AF-F8P041-F1
#
_cell.length_a   1.000
_cell.length_b   1.000
_cell.length_c   1.000
_cell.angle_alpha   90.00
_cell.angle_beta   90.00
_cell.angle_gamma   90.00
#
_symmetry.space_group_name_H-M   'P 1'
#
loop_
_entity.id
_entity.type
_entity.pdbx_description
1 polymer ?
#
loop_
_entity_poly.entity_id
_entity_poly.type
_entity_poly.pdbx_seq_one_letter_code
_entity_poly.pdbx_strand_id
1 'polypeptide(L)'
;MLKSNREEEDKKAVRNAYKVRAFDAAIRAIASLDTPVRTVAEVKQLKGVGPGISKRIGVFLHGTHYCESPQCDISPEKAREEALKQELKVLQTVPGVGERTARQLFDAGCTTVADMSKPSYFSILSSAQQIGLRFAAHLSQPVTCDEAETVANFVRENIPSRFEVHLAGS
;
A
#
# COMPACT_ATOMS: atom_id res chain seq x y z
N MET A 1 29.52 -10.24 9.47
CA MET A 1 28.14 -9.76 9.23
C MET A 1 27.99 -9.04 7.89
N LEU A 2 28.52 -7.81 7.69
CA LEU A 2 28.26 -7.07 6.44
C LEU A 2 28.80 -7.75 5.17
N LYS A 3 29.96 -8.43 5.25
CA LYS A 3 30.49 -9.25 4.15
C LYS A 3 29.53 -10.39 3.77
N SER A 4 28.98 -11.09 4.77
CA SER A 4 27.99 -12.15 4.58
C SER A 4 26.71 -11.63 3.91
N ASN A 5 26.14 -10.51 4.40
CA ASN A 5 24.95 -9.89 3.79
C ASN A 5 25.17 -9.46 2.33
N ARG A 6 26.38 -8.98 2.01
CA ARG A 6 26.76 -8.62 0.64
C ARG A 6 26.75 -9.84 -0.28
N GLU A 7 27.35 -10.94 0.18
CA GLU A 7 27.40 -12.21 -0.58
C GLU A 7 26.00 -12.81 -0.77
N GLU A 8 25.13 -12.72 0.24
CA GLU A 8 23.74 -13.15 0.14
C GLU A 8 22.98 -12.35 -0.92
N GLU A 9 23.12 -11.02 -0.95
CA GLU A 9 22.47 -10.17 -1.95
C GLU A 9 23.00 -10.40 -3.38
N ASP A 10 24.29 -10.77 -3.51
CA ASP A 10 24.90 -11.09 -4.81
C ASP A 10 24.45 -12.47 -5.33
N LYS A 11 24.10 -13.40 -4.44
CA LYS A 11 23.57 -14.75 -4.77
C LYS A 11 22.07 -14.79 -5.02
N LYS A 12 21.32 -13.70 -4.78
CA LYS A 12 19.86 -13.66 -5.03
C LYS A 12 19.54 -13.77 -6.52
N ALA A 13 18.42 -14.43 -6.84
CA ALA A 13 17.94 -14.64 -8.22
C ALA A 13 17.75 -13.31 -8.99
N VAL A 14 17.37 -12.25 -8.28
CA VAL A 14 17.38 -10.88 -8.80
C VAL A 14 18.43 -10.08 -8.02
N ARG A 15 19.60 -9.92 -8.62
CA ARG A 15 20.71 -9.18 -8.03
C ARG A 15 20.40 -7.69 -7.96
N ASN A 16 20.48 -7.11 -6.77
CA ASN A 16 20.35 -5.67 -6.60
C ASN A 16 21.73 -4.97 -6.54
N ALA A 17 22.19 -4.47 -7.69
CA ALA A 17 23.49 -3.81 -7.82
C ALA A 17 23.65 -2.59 -6.89
N TYR A 18 22.56 -1.87 -6.58
CA TYR A 18 22.60 -0.71 -5.68
C TYR A 18 22.87 -1.14 -4.23
N LYS A 19 22.23 -2.22 -3.78
CA LYS A 19 22.46 -2.77 -2.43
C LYS A 19 23.87 -3.31 -2.27
N VAL A 20 24.38 -4.04 -3.27
CA VAL A 20 25.77 -4.54 -3.25
C VAL A 20 26.77 -3.38 -3.14
N ARG A 21 26.60 -2.32 -3.94
CA ARG A 21 27.43 -1.10 -3.85
C ARG A 21 27.32 -0.42 -2.49
N ALA A 22 26.13 -0.38 -1.90
CA ALA A 22 25.93 0.19 -0.57
C ALA A 22 26.65 -0.62 0.52
N PHE A 23 26.60 -1.96 0.45
CA PHE A 23 27.39 -2.81 1.35
C PHE A 23 28.90 -2.60 1.15
N ASP A 24 29.37 -2.49 -0.10
CA ASP A 24 30.78 -2.22 -0.40
C ASP A 24 31.25 -0.85 0.12
N ALA A 25 30.39 0.17 0.06
CA ALA A 25 30.68 1.48 0.64
C ALA A 25 30.78 1.39 2.18
N ALA A 26 29.83 0.72 2.83
CA ALA A 26 29.83 0.58 4.28
C ALA A 26 30.98 -0.28 4.82
N ILE A 27 31.32 -1.39 4.14
CA ILE A 27 32.46 -2.24 4.51
C ILE A 27 33.75 -1.43 4.47
N ARG A 28 33.95 -0.62 3.42
CA ARG A 28 35.14 0.25 3.31
C ARG A 28 35.17 1.31 4.39
N ALA A 29 34.05 1.98 4.66
CA ALA A 29 33.96 3.03 5.67
C ALA A 29 34.24 2.52 7.10
N ILE A 30 33.86 1.28 7.42
CA ILE A 30 34.12 0.68 8.73
C ILE A 30 35.54 0.13 8.80
N ALA A 31 36.06 -0.44 7.71
CA ALA A 31 37.42 -0.96 7.66
C ALA A 31 38.50 0.12 7.77
N SER A 32 38.18 1.38 7.45
CA SER A 32 39.09 2.52 7.58
C SER A 32 39.12 3.14 8.99
N LEU A 33 38.37 2.60 9.95
CA LEU A 33 38.38 3.10 11.32
C LEU A 33 39.51 2.44 12.12
N ASP A 34 40.27 3.27 12.84
CA ASP A 34 41.33 2.79 13.74
C ASP A 34 40.78 2.15 15.03
N THR A 35 39.52 2.46 15.37
CA THR A 35 38.86 1.97 16.58
C THR A 35 37.66 1.08 16.27
N PRO A 36 37.40 0.03 17.07
CA PRO A 36 36.22 -0.80 16.90
C PRO A 36 34.95 0.00 17.21
N VAL A 37 33.96 -0.13 16.32
CA VAL A 37 32.63 0.48 16.46
C VAL A 37 31.90 -0.09 17.67
N ARG A 38 31.38 0.77 18.54
CA ARG A 38 30.65 0.35 19.75
C ARG A 38 29.19 0.78 19.76
N THR A 39 28.86 1.85 19.04
CA THR A 39 27.50 2.39 19.04
C THR A 39 26.96 2.60 17.62
N VAL A 40 25.64 2.55 17.48
CA VAL A 40 24.97 2.84 16.19
C VAL A 40 25.15 4.29 15.76
N ALA A 41 25.29 5.21 16.72
CA ALA A 41 25.46 6.63 16.48
C ALA A 41 26.77 6.95 15.75
N GLU A 42 27.88 6.30 16.15
CA GLU A 42 29.18 6.42 15.48
C GLU A 42 29.08 6.04 13.99
N VAL A 43 28.38 4.96 13.68
CA VAL A 43 28.30 4.43 12.31
C VAL A 43 27.40 5.26 11.42
N LYS A 44 26.36 5.90 11.97
CA LYS A 44 25.48 6.80 11.20
C LYS A 44 26.19 8.04 10.68
N GLN A 45 27.29 8.44 11.32
CA GLN A 45 28.09 9.59 10.90
C GLN A 45 29.07 9.24 9.76
N LEU A 46 29.26 7.94 9.47
CA LEU A 46 30.19 7.49 8.43
C LEU A 46 29.59 7.69 7.04
N LYS A 47 30.35 8.39 6.18
CA LYS A 47 30.00 8.54 4.76
C LYS A 47 30.01 7.16 4.09
N GLY A 48 28.84 6.75 3.58
CA GLY A 48 28.65 5.43 2.96
C GLY A 48 27.81 4.46 3.80
N VAL A 49 27.40 4.83 5.02
CA VAL A 49 26.51 4.04 5.87
C VAL A 49 25.12 4.68 5.93
N GLY A 50 24.16 4.10 5.21
CA GLY A 50 22.77 4.56 5.22
C GLY A 50 21.93 3.99 6.37
N PRO A 51 20.66 4.44 6.52
CA PRO A 51 19.77 4.00 7.61
C PRO A 51 19.62 2.49 7.71
N GLY A 52 19.43 1.80 6.58
CA GLY A 52 19.28 0.34 6.56
C GLY A 52 20.54 -0.42 7.03
N ILE A 53 21.74 0.07 6.69
CA ILE A 53 22.98 -0.56 7.11
C ILE A 53 23.27 -0.25 8.58
N SER A 54 23.05 1.00 9.02
CA SER A 54 23.20 1.37 10.43
C SER A 54 22.30 0.52 11.35
N LYS A 55 21.11 0.18 10.87
CA LYS A 55 20.17 -0.69 11.57
C LYS A 55 20.67 -2.13 11.68
N ARG A 56 21.18 -2.70 10.59
CA ARG A 56 21.81 -4.04 10.59
C ARG A 56 22.95 -4.10 11.61
N ILE A 57 23.81 -3.08 11.61
CA ILE A 57 24.94 -3.00 12.54
C ILE A 57 24.44 -2.89 13.98
N GLY A 58 23.41 -2.09 14.23
CA GLY A 58 22.75 -2.04 15.55
C GLY A 58 22.26 -3.39 16.01
N VAL A 59 21.52 -4.11 15.17
CA VAL A 59 21.03 -5.46 15.48
C VAL A 59 22.18 -6.42 15.81
N PHE A 60 23.27 -6.37 15.04
CA PHE A 60 24.48 -7.16 15.31
C PHE A 60 25.14 -6.81 16.65
N LEU A 61 25.27 -5.51 16.98
CA LEU A 61 25.85 -5.06 18.24
C LEU A 61 25.01 -5.45 19.46
N HIS A 62 23.69 -5.53 19.32
CA HIS A 62 22.77 -5.94 20.39
C HIS A 62 22.52 -7.46 20.44
N GLY A 63 23.15 -8.24 19.55
CA GLY A 63 22.99 -9.69 19.50
C GLY A 63 21.60 -10.18 19.08
N THR A 64 20.81 -9.34 18.41
CA THR A 64 19.45 -9.69 17.96
C THR A 64 19.46 -10.20 16.52
N HIS A 65 18.40 -10.90 16.10
CA HIS A 65 18.29 -11.41 14.73
C HIS A 65 17.88 -10.28 13.77
N TYR A 66 18.62 -10.12 12.66
CA TYR A 66 18.25 -9.16 11.63
C TYR A 66 17.23 -9.76 10.68
N CYS A 67 16.13 -9.06 10.47
CA CYS A 67 15.03 -9.52 9.66
C CYS A 67 14.77 -8.50 8.53
N GLU A 68 14.93 -8.97 7.29
CA GLU A 68 14.84 -8.14 6.07
C GLU A 68 13.41 -7.77 5.69
N SER A 69 12.42 -8.42 6.29
CA SER A 69 11.03 -8.16 5.95
C SER A 69 10.58 -6.80 6.53
N PRO A 70 9.82 -5.99 5.76
CA PRO A 70 9.16 -4.80 6.28
C PRO A 70 8.33 -5.07 7.54
N GLN A 71 7.89 -6.31 7.75
CA GLN A 71 7.05 -6.76 8.86
C GLN A 71 7.74 -6.69 10.23
N CYS A 72 9.06 -6.58 10.27
CA CYS A 72 9.83 -6.70 11.52
C CYS A 72 10.20 -5.35 12.14
N ASP A 73 9.96 -4.28 11.37
CA ASP A 73 10.30 -2.90 11.70
C ASP A 73 9.08 -1.99 11.71
N ILE A 74 7.90 -2.60 11.85
CA ILE A 74 6.68 -1.85 12.05
C ILE A 74 6.64 -1.50 13.53
N SER A 75 6.98 -0.26 13.87
CA SER A 75 6.64 0.29 15.19
C SER A 75 5.15 -0.01 15.45
N PRO A 76 4.73 -0.32 16.69
CA PRO A 76 3.33 -0.67 17.00
C PRO A 76 2.32 0.34 16.39
N GLU A 77 2.71 1.61 16.34
CA GLU A 77 1.98 2.71 15.71
C GLU A 77 1.74 2.53 14.20
N LYS A 78 2.77 2.12 13.44
CA LYS A 78 2.65 1.85 12.00
C LYS A 78 1.83 0.58 11.73
N ALA A 79 1.89 -0.41 12.63
CA ALA A 79 1.13 -1.65 12.47
C ALA A 79 -0.36 -1.37 12.67
N ARG A 80 -0.67 -0.53 13.65
CA ARG A 80 -2.02 -0.01 13.88
C ARG A 80 -2.51 0.84 12.71
N GLU A 81 -1.66 1.70 12.15
CA GLU A 81 -2.01 2.52 10.99
C GLU A 81 -2.28 1.67 9.74
N GLU A 82 -1.48 0.63 9.50
CA GLU A 82 -1.69 -0.31 8.40
C GLU A 82 -2.97 -1.12 8.57
N ALA A 83 -3.25 -1.61 9.79
CA ALA A 83 -4.50 -2.28 10.11
C ALA A 83 -5.71 -1.37 9.85
N LEU A 84 -5.64 -0.12 10.32
CA LEU A 84 -6.69 0.88 10.07
C LEU A 84 -6.88 1.13 8.58
N LYS A 85 -5.79 1.28 7.81
CA LYS A 85 -5.87 1.45 6.35
C LYS A 85 -6.53 0.26 5.66
N GLN A 86 -6.26 -0.96 6.12
CA GLN A 86 -6.89 -2.17 5.59
C GLN A 86 -8.39 -2.20 5.88
N GLU A 87 -8.81 -1.84 7.10
CA GLU A 87 -10.22 -1.76 7.48
C GLU A 87 -10.97 -0.70 6.66
N LEU A 88 -10.40 0.51 6.54
CA LEU A 88 -10.97 1.57 5.72
C LEU A 88 -11.05 1.19 4.23
N LYS A 89 -10.13 0.36 3.74
CA LYS A 89 -10.12 -0.09 2.34
C LYS A 89 -11.30 -0.99 2.02
N VAL A 90 -11.79 -1.77 2.99
CA VAL A 90 -12.98 -2.60 2.83
C VAL A 90 -14.21 -1.73 2.53
N LEU A 91 -14.39 -0.63 3.25
CA LEU A 91 -15.50 0.29 3.05
C LEU A 91 -15.42 1.06 1.73
N GLN A 92 -14.19 1.31 1.25
CA GLN A 92 -13.92 1.98 -0.03
C GLN A 92 -14.20 1.11 -1.26
N THR A 93 -14.56 -0.16 -1.09
CA THR A 93 -15.00 -1.02 -2.22
C THR A 93 -16.34 -0.59 -2.79
N VAL A 94 -17.13 0.18 -2.03
CA VAL A 94 -18.41 0.71 -2.48
C VAL A 94 -18.19 1.93 -3.41
N PRO A 95 -18.73 1.92 -4.64
CA PRO A 95 -18.59 3.04 -5.56
C PRO A 95 -19.04 4.38 -4.94
N GLY A 96 -18.19 5.39 -5.06
CA GLY A 96 -18.43 6.72 -4.49
C GLY A 96 -18.04 6.87 -3.01
N VAL A 97 -17.61 5.81 -2.32
CA VAL A 97 -17.10 5.88 -0.95
C VAL A 97 -15.59 6.06 -0.98
N GLY A 98 -15.14 7.30 -0.75
CA GLY A 98 -13.72 7.63 -0.60
C GLY A 98 -13.24 7.56 0.86
N GLU A 99 -11.95 7.81 1.05
CA GLU A 99 -11.27 7.79 2.34
C GLU A 99 -11.98 8.60 3.43
N ARG A 100 -12.49 9.80 3.10
CA ARG A 100 -13.21 10.66 4.06
C ARG A 100 -14.47 10.00 4.59
N THR A 101 -15.32 9.49 3.70
CA THR A 101 -16.57 8.84 4.09
C THR A 101 -16.30 7.51 4.80
N ALA A 102 -15.30 6.75 4.34
CA ALA A 102 -14.88 5.52 5.01
C ALA A 102 -14.46 5.78 6.47
N ARG A 103 -13.69 6.85 6.73
CA ARG A 103 -13.32 7.25 8.10
C ARG A 103 -14.55 7.62 8.94
N GLN A 104 -15.47 8.41 8.40
CA GLN A 104 -16.70 8.78 9.11
C GLN A 104 -17.55 7.55 9.49
N LEU A 105 -17.67 6.58 8.58
CA LEU A 105 -18.37 5.32 8.85
C LEU A 105 -17.65 4.50 9.93
N PHE A 106 -16.33 4.39 9.82
CA PHE A 106 -15.50 3.68 10.78
C PHE A 106 -15.57 4.29 12.18
N ASP A 107 -15.48 5.62 12.29
CA ASP A 107 -15.61 6.37 13.54
C ASP A 107 -17.02 6.20 14.15
N ALA A 108 -18.04 5.99 13.33
CA ALA A 108 -19.39 5.64 13.76
C ALA A 108 -19.53 4.16 14.19
N GLY A 109 -18.49 3.34 14.03
CA GLY A 109 -18.49 1.91 14.38
C GLY A 109 -18.91 0.96 13.24
N CYS A 110 -18.95 1.44 12.00
CA CYS A 110 -19.22 0.62 10.82
C CYS A 110 -17.91 0.02 10.30
N THR A 111 -17.73 -1.30 10.44
CA THR A 111 -16.48 -2.00 10.05
C THR A 111 -16.65 -2.89 8.81
N THR A 112 -17.87 -3.16 8.37
CA THR A 112 -18.15 -4.01 7.20
C THR A 112 -19.07 -3.33 6.19
N VAL A 113 -19.00 -3.74 4.92
CA VAL A 113 -19.90 -3.25 3.87
C VAL A 113 -21.36 -3.63 4.16
N ALA A 114 -21.59 -4.81 4.76
CA ALA A 114 -22.94 -5.26 5.13
C ALA A 114 -23.57 -4.34 6.19
N ASP A 115 -22.76 -3.84 7.12
CA ASP A 115 -23.22 -2.90 8.14
C ASP A 115 -23.70 -1.59 7.53
N MET A 116 -23.10 -1.13 6.42
CA MET A 116 -23.44 0.16 5.78
C MET A 116 -24.93 0.28 5.41
N SER A 117 -25.63 -0.85 5.24
CA SER A 117 -27.08 -0.89 4.96
C SER A 117 -27.95 -0.62 6.19
N LYS A 118 -27.38 -0.64 7.41
CA LYS A 118 -28.09 -0.33 8.64
C LYS A 118 -28.50 1.14 8.67
N PRO A 119 -29.71 1.50 9.13
CA PRO A 119 -30.20 2.89 9.09
C PRO A 119 -29.27 3.93 9.72
N SER A 120 -28.56 3.55 10.80
CA SER A 120 -27.59 4.40 11.50
C SER A 120 -26.39 4.81 10.64
N TYR A 121 -25.96 3.95 9.71
CA TYR A 121 -24.82 4.20 8.83
C TYR A 121 -25.27 4.65 7.44
N PHE A 122 -26.40 4.13 6.98
CA PHE A 122 -27.00 4.47 5.69
C PHE A 122 -27.35 5.96 5.58
N SER A 123 -27.73 6.60 6.69
CA SER A 123 -28.01 8.04 6.76
C SER A 123 -26.76 8.93 6.66
N ILE A 124 -25.56 8.38 6.89
CA ILE A 124 -24.27 9.08 6.70
C ILE A 124 -23.92 9.17 5.21
N LEU A 125 -24.41 8.21 4.41
CA LEU A 125 -24.14 8.13 2.98
C LEU A 125 -24.95 9.17 2.19
N SER A 126 -24.32 9.78 1.20
CA SER A 126 -25.03 10.56 0.18
C SER A 126 -25.93 9.67 -0.68
N SER A 127 -26.92 10.25 -1.35
CA SER A 127 -27.83 9.50 -2.23
C SER A 127 -27.09 8.71 -3.32
N ALA A 128 -26.00 9.26 -3.88
CA ALA A 128 -25.16 8.55 -4.85
C ALA A 128 -24.46 7.33 -4.23
N GLN A 129 -23.93 7.47 -3.01
CA GLN A 129 -23.30 6.37 -2.28
C GLN A 129 -24.30 5.30 -1.83
N GLN A 130 -25.54 5.70 -1.49
CA GLN A 130 -26.62 4.77 -1.18
C GLN A 130 -26.98 3.90 -2.39
N ILE A 131 -27.05 4.49 -3.58
CA ILE A 131 -27.25 3.75 -4.84
C ILE A 131 -26.03 2.86 -5.10
N GLY A 132 -24.81 3.40 -4.96
CA GLY A 132 -23.56 2.64 -5.10
C GLY A 132 -23.51 1.42 -4.20
N LEU A 133 -23.95 1.54 -2.94
CA LEU A 133 -24.04 0.44 -1.99
C LEU A 133 -25.07 -0.61 -2.42
N ARG A 134 -26.26 -0.17 -2.82
CA ARG A 134 -27.36 -1.05 -3.24
C ARG A 134 -26.99 -1.91 -4.46
N PHE A 135 -26.17 -1.38 -5.36
CA PHE A 135 -25.75 -2.07 -6.58
C PHE A 135 -24.27 -2.48 -6.56
N ALA A 136 -23.59 -2.44 -5.40
CA ALA A 136 -22.16 -2.65 -5.29
C ALA A 136 -21.69 -3.96 -5.95
N ALA A 137 -22.41 -5.05 -5.70
CA ALA A 137 -22.09 -6.38 -6.25
C ALA A 137 -22.25 -6.47 -7.78
N HIS A 138 -23.12 -5.66 -8.38
CA HIS A 138 -23.30 -5.61 -9.83
C HIS A 138 -22.26 -4.67 -10.45
N LEU A 139 -22.02 -3.51 -9.83
CA LEU A 139 -21.04 -2.51 -10.28
C LEU A 139 -19.60 -2.99 -10.17
N SER A 140 -19.31 -4.01 -9.37
CA SER A 140 -18.00 -4.64 -9.29
C SER A 140 -17.72 -5.65 -10.41
N GLN A 141 -18.72 -6.02 -11.20
CA GLN A 141 -18.56 -6.99 -12.29
C GLN A 141 -18.02 -6.28 -13.54
N PRO A 142 -17.12 -6.92 -14.30
CA PRO A 142 -16.69 -6.39 -15.58
C PRO A 142 -17.87 -6.35 -16.55
N VAL A 143 -17.91 -5.30 -17.37
CA VAL A 143 -18.91 -5.16 -18.44
C VAL A 143 -18.33 -5.73 -19.72
N THR A 144 -19.13 -6.49 -20.45
CA THR A 144 -18.78 -7.04 -21.76
C THR A 144 -19.04 -6.03 -22.88
N CYS A 145 -18.36 -6.20 -24.03
CA CYS A 145 -18.63 -5.35 -25.19
C CYS A 145 -20.11 -5.42 -25.63
N ASP A 146 -20.71 -6.62 -25.61
CA ASP A 146 -22.11 -6.80 -26.01
C ASP A 146 -23.09 -6.06 -25.08
N GLU A 147 -22.82 -6.02 -23.78
CA GLU A 147 -23.60 -5.22 -22.82
C GLU A 147 -23.43 -3.71 -23.06
N ALA A 148 -22.20 -3.26 -23.35
CA ALA A 148 -21.94 -1.86 -23.69
C ALA A 148 -22.68 -1.44 -24.98
N GLU A 149 -22.67 -2.30 -26.01
CA GLU A 149 -23.39 -2.10 -27.26
C GLU A 149 -24.91 -2.10 -27.06
N THR A 150 -25.42 -2.95 -26.17
CA THR A 150 -26.83 -2.97 -25.80
C THR A 150 -27.26 -1.61 -25.22
N VAL A 151 -26.46 -1.04 -24.31
CA VAL A 151 -26.71 0.30 -23.75
C VAL A 151 -26.59 1.37 -24.83
N ALA A 152 -25.59 1.30 -25.71
CA ALA A 152 -25.42 2.26 -26.79
C ALA A 152 -26.62 2.27 -27.75
N ASN A 153 -27.13 1.09 -28.13
CA ASN A 153 -28.32 0.93 -28.96
C ASN A 153 -29.56 1.50 -28.27
N PHE A 154 -29.76 1.20 -26.99
CA PHE A 154 -30.84 1.77 -26.20
C PHE A 154 -30.79 3.32 -26.22
N VAL A 155 -29.61 3.91 -26.06
CA VAL A 155 -29.46 5.38 -26.13
C VAL A 155 -29.78 5.89 -27.54
N ARG A 156 -29.26 5.26 -28.61
CA ARG A 156 -29.55 5.66 -30.01
C ARG A 156 -31.04 5.67 -30.33
N GLU A 157 -31.79 4.68 -29.83
CA GLU A 157 -33.23 4.56 -30.04
C GLU A 157 -34.05 5.61 -29.27
N ASN A 158 -33.49 6.18 -28.20
CA ASN A 158 -34.19 7.07 -27.28
C ASN A 158 -33.74 8.54 -27.37
N ILE A 159 -32.87 8.88 -28.32
CA ILE A 159 -32.47 10.28 -28.58
C ILE A 159 -32.89 10.74 -29.98
N PRO A 160 -33.07 12.05 -30.21
CA PRO A 160 -33.38 12.57 -31.54
C PRO A 160 -32.31 12.24 -32.57
N SER A 161 -32.73 11.93 -33.81
CA SER A 161 -31.87 11.52 -34.93
C SER A 161 -30.81 12.53 -35.37
N ARG A 162 -30.85 13.77 -34.87
CA ARG A 162 -29.81 14.79 -35.11
C ARG A 162 -28.54 14.58 -34.28
N PHE A 163 -28.53 13.61 -33.36
CA PHE A 163 -27.40 13.31 -32.50
C PHE A 163 -26.79 11.97 -32.88
N GLU A 164 -25.46 11.88 -32.79
CA GLU A 164 -24.70 10.66 -33.00
C GLU A 164 -24.19 10.12 -31.65
N VAL A 165 -24.16 8.79 -31.50
CA VAL A 165 -23.74 8.11 -30.27
C VAL A 165 -22.48 7.29 -30.55
N HIS A 166 -21.39 7.67 -29.89
CA HIS A 166 -20.12 6.94 -29.91
C HIS A 166 -19.82 6.38 -28.53
N LEU A 167 -19.46 5.10 -28.47
CA LEU A 167 -18.88 4.53 -27.27
C LEU A 167 -17.46 5.06 -27.07
N ALA A 168 -17.14 5.41 -25.83
CA ALA A 168 -15.86 5.94 -25.43
C ALA A 168 -15.48 5.40 -24.04
N GLY A 169 -14.18 5.44 -23.73
CA GLY A 169 -13.65 4.80 -22.53
C GLY A 169 -13.29 3.34 -22.76
N SER A 170 -12.73 2.71 -21.72
CA SER A 170 -12.27 1.32 -21.69
C SER A 170 -12.80 0.61 -20.47
#